data_AF-A0A8C5PT91-F1
#
_entry.id   AF-A0A8C5PT91-F1
#
_cell.length_a   1.000
_cell.length_b   1.000
_cell.length_c   1.000
_cell.angle_alpha   90.00
_cell.angle_beta   90.00
_cell.angle_gamma   90.00
#
_symmetry.space_group_name_H-M   'P 1'
#
loop_
_entity.id
_entity.type
_entity.pdbx_description
1 polymer ?
#
loop_
_entity_poly.entity_id
_entity_poly.type
_entity_poly.pdbx_seq_one_letter_code
_entity_poly.pdbx_strand_id
1 'polypeptide(L)'
;MCPGGSCPETRTPDSKPKLSRKPVPEIFCRLRTASTNCLQSSLGVASGHCQDPPDSMNLTGSCMQIMRLGRQIRQQLMDMKTELQLRSSSKENIDASLSISLKMAHVPLEREVVSVRNKEIALRRQSYHAMLNDRKGSLQEHAVMAILSHSTDICKKIQAVHLSNQQLEEHLVDVQHRRMEMRIKQQQLFKQLKTYEERNHKLHNLEMKTLVLGRENMESVYNQVIVIQETFQRVILCAEVNWAGDPHLTHLLLKIKEHPMSHPDKD
;
A
#
# COMPACT_ATOMS: atom_id res chain seq x y z
N MET A 1 48.67 -46.81 32.19
CA MET A 1 47.20 -46.79 32.33
C MET A 1 46.82 -45.39 32.86
N CYS A 2 45.87 -44.72 32.18
CA CYS A 2 45.26 -43.37 32.31
C CYS A 2 45.68 -42.43 33.47
N PRO A 3 45.70 -41.06 33.32
CA PRO A 3 44.50 -40.26 32.99
C PRO A 3 44.67 -38.86 32.29
N GLY A 4 43.56 -38.29 31.80
CA GLY A 4 43.22 -36.85 31.89
C GLY A 4 43.44 -35.90 30.69
N GLY A 5 42.34 -35.27 30.20
CA GLY A 5 42.33 -33.83 29.87
C GLY A 5 41.96 -33.34 28.46
N SER A 6 40.78 -32.72 28.35
CA SER A 6 40.40 -31.53 27.52
C SER A 6 39.74 -31.70 26.13
N CYS A 7 38.52 -31.13 26.02
CA CYS A 7 37.76 -30.80 24.79
C CYS A 7 38.38 -29.61 23.99
N PRO A 8 37.90 -29.31 22.75
CA PRO A 8 36.73 -28.43 22.61
C PRO A 8 35.73 -28.74 21.46
N GLU A 9 34.46 -28.52 21.80
CA GLU A 9 33.35 -27.94 21.04
C GLU A 9 33.55 -27.45 19.59
N THR A 10 32.67 -27.87 18.66
CA THR A 10 32.00 -26.95 17.70
C THR A 10 30.78 -27.56 16.99
N ARG A 11 29.60 -27.08 17.42
CA ARG A 11 28.43 -26.58 16.67
C ARG A 11 27.81 -27.42 15.54
N THR A 12 26.63 -27.95 15.86
CA THR A 12 25.56 -28.36 14.95
C THR A 12 24.78 -27.15 14.38
N PRO A 13 24.10 -27.31 13.22
CA PRO A 13 23.46 -26.21 12.50
C PRO A 13 22.05 -25.87 13.01
N ASP A 14 21.70 -24.59 12.82
CA ASP A 14 20.47 -23.88 13.15
C ASP A 14 19.17 -24.67 12.95
N SER A 15 18.48 -24.93 14.07
CA SER A 15 17.05 -25.23 14.06
C SER A 15 16.27 -23.94 14.31
N LYS A 16 15.50 -23.52 13.30
CA LYS A 16 14.58 -22.36 13.36
C LYS A 16 13.68 -22.46 14.61
N PRO A 17 13.46 -21.37 15.37
CA PRO A 17 12.60 -21.42 16.54
C PRO A 17 11.15 -21.67 16.09
N LYS A 18 10.61 -22.83 16.49
CA LYS A 18 9.18 -23.13 16.42
C LYS A 18 8.44 -22.06 17.23
N LEU A 19 7.75 -21.15 16.55
CA LEU A 19 6.85 -20.19 17.16
C LEU A 19 5.76 -20.99 17.90
N SER A 20 5.91 -21.12 19.22
CA SER A 20 4.96 -21.83 20.05
C SER A 20 3.62 -21.08 19.98
N ARG A 21 2.62 -21.71 19.34
CA ARG A 21 1.23 -21.26 19.44
C ARG A 21 0.86 -21.32 20.92
N LYS A 22 0.87 -20.16 21.59
CA LYS A 22 0.41 -20.06 22.97
C LYS A 22 -1.04 -20.55 23.04
N PRO A 23 -1.40 -21.28 24.11
CA PRO A 23 -2.68 -21.95 24.23
C PRO A 23 -3.83 -20.93 24.19
N VAL A 24 -4.92 -21.34 23.53
CA VAL A 24 -6.18 -20.59 23.53
C VAL A 24 -6.58 -20.31 24.98
N PRO A 25 -6.98 -19.09 25.35
CA PRO A 25 -7.39 -18.77 26.72
C PRO A 25 -8.42 -19.77 27.23
N GLU A 26 -8.19 -20.27 28.45
CA GLU A 26 -8.93 -21.39 29.03
C GLU A 26 -10.45 -21.19 29.03
N ILE A 27 -10.92 -19.95 29.15
CA ILE A 27 -12.34 -19.60 29.09
C ILE A 27 -12.99 -19.93 27.74
N PHE A 28 -12.25 -19.79 26.63
CA PHE A 28 -12.74 -20.16 25.30
C PHE A 28 -12.72 -21.68 25.11
N CYS A 29 -11.72 -22.37 25.66
CA CYS A 29 -11.73 -23.84 25.70
C CYS A 29 -12.93 -24.36 26.48
N ARG A 30 -13.23 -23.77 27.65
CA ARG A 30 -14.40 -24.13 28.48
C ARG A 30 -15.73 -23.83 27.79
N LEU A 31 -15.84 -22.68 27.11
CA LEU A 31 -17.02 -22.34 26.32
C LEU A 31 -17.23 -23.32 25.16
N ARG A 32 -16.14 -23.68 24.46
CA ARG A 32 -16.17 -24.65 23.37
C ARG A 32 -16.64 -26.01 23.86
N THR A 33 -16.06 -26.53 24.94
CA THR A 33 -16.43 -27.82 25.53
C THR A 33 -17.87 -27.82 26.05
N ALA A 34 -18.30 -26.76 26.73
CA ALA A 34 -19.69 -26.65 27.19
C ALA A 34 -20.67 -26.61 26.00
N SER A 35 -20.33 -25.86 24.94
CA SER A 35 -21.10 -25.82 23.70
C SER A 35 -21.18 -27.18 23.01
N THR A 36 -20.09 -27.93 22.90
CA THR A 36 -20.10 -29.27 22.28
C THR A 36 -20.92 -30.26 23.08
N ASN A 37 -20.83 -30.22 24.42
CA ASN A 37 -21.59 -31.11 25.28
C ASN A 37 -23.09 -30.82 25.20
N CYS A 38 -23.49 -29.54 25.24
CA CYS A 38 -24.88 -29.11 25.05
C CYS A 38 -25.46 -29.59 23.71
N LEU A 39 -24.67 -29.50 22.63
CA LEU A 39 -25.08 -29.97 21.30
C LEU A 39 -25.21 -31.48 21.24
N GLN A 40 -24.25 -32.22 21.80
CA GLN A 40 -24.29 -33.69 21.86
C GLN A 40 -25.49 -34.19 22.67
N SER A 41 -25.79 -33.56 23.81
CA SER A 41 -26.98 -33.88 24.61
C SER A 41 -28.28 -33.55 23.87
N SER A 42 -28.31 -32.50 23.05
CA SER A 42 -29.49 -32.17 22.21
C SER A 42 -29.67 -33.16 21.04
N LEU A 43 -28.57 -33.68 20.50
CA LEU A 43 -28.56 -34.66 19.41
C LEU A 43 -28.93 -36.08 19.87
N GLY A 44 -28.53 -36.47 21.08
CA GLY A 44 -28.86 -37.78 21.65
C GLY A 44 -30.35 -38.00 21.88
N VAL A 45 -31.10 -36.94 22.18
CA VAL A 45 -32.56 -36.99 22.41
C VAL A 45 -33.34 -37.16 21.09
N ALA A 46 -32.77 -36.82 19.95
CA ALA A 46 -33.44 -36.89 18.65
C ALA A 46 -33.34 -38.26 17.94
N SER A 47 -32.63 -39.24 18.52
CA SER A 47 -32.31 -40.52 17.84
C SER A 47 -32.72 -41.79 18.59
N GLY A 48 -33.57 -41.74 19.62
CA GLY A 48 -33.87 -42.92 20.46
C GLY A 48 -35.32 -43.02 20.96
N HIS A 49 -35.86 -44.23 20.82
CA HIS A 49 -37.21 -44.72 21.12
C HIS A 49 -37.55 -44.77 22.63
N CYS A 50 -38.85 -44.90 22.91
CA CYS A 50 -39.57 -44.83 24.19
C CYS A 50 -38.98 -45.66 25.36
N GLN A 51 -38.59 -45.00 26.47
CA GLN A 51 -38.74 -45.44 27.88
C GLN A 51 -38.18 -44.35 28.82
N ASP A 52 -38.98 -43.97 29.83
CA ASP A 52 -38.78 -43.17 31.06
C ASP A 52 -37.63 -42.15 31.20
N PRO A 53 -37.81 -41.02 31.93
CA PRO A 53 -36.89 -39.89 31.86
C PRO A 53 -35.74 -40.00 32.89
N PRO A 54 -34.49 -40.16 32.44
CA PRO A 54 -33.37 -39.54 33.11
C PRO A 54 -32.79 -38.41 32.24
N ASP A 55 -32.39 -37.33 32.92
CA ASP A 55 -31.41 -36.34 32.47
C ASP A 55 -31.86 -35.15 31.61
N SER A 56 -33.09 -34.63 31.79
CA SER A 56 -33.34 -33.21 31.44
C SER A 56 -32.47 -32.24 32.27
N MET A 57 -31.95 -32.70 33.41
CA MET A 57 -31.02 -31.94 34.26
C MET A 57 -29.64 -31.71 33.62
N ASN A 58 -29.14 -32.63 32.77
CA ASN A 58 -27.79 -32.51 32.18
C ASN A 58 -27.75 -31.50 31.02
N LEU A 59 -28.79 -31.45 30.20
CA LEU A 59 -28.92 -30.43 29.14
C LEU A 59 -29.12 -29.04 29.73
N THR A 60 -29.97 -28.93 30.76
CA THR A 60 -30.22 -27.69 31.50
C THR A 60 -28.95 -27.21 32.18
N GLY A 61 -28.18 -28.11 32.81
CA GLY A 61 -26.89 -27.82 33.42
C GLY A 61 -25.84 -27.29 32.42
N SER A 62 -25.72 -27.93 31.25
CA SER A 62 -24.79 -27.50 30.20
C SER A 62 -25.17 -26.15 29.58
N CYS A 63 -26.45 -25.91 29.31
CA CYS A 63 -26.98 -24.61 28.86
C CYS A 63 -26.74 -23.50 29.89
N MET A 64 -27.00 -23.77 31.16
CA MET A 64 -26.75 -22.84 32.27
C MET A 64 -25.26 -22.50 32.38
N GLN A 65 -24.37 -23.47 32.15
CA GLN A 65 -22.92 -23.27 32.14
C GLN A 65 -22.48 -22.35 30.98
N ILE A 66 -23.04 -22.51 29.78
CA ILE A 66 -22.79 -21.62 28.63
C ILE A 66 -23.26 -20.20 28.94
N MET A 67 -24.47 -20.03 29.50
CA MET A 67 -24.98 -18.70 29.87
C MET A 67 -24.12 -18.03 30.94
N ARG A 68 -23.60 -18.80 31.90
CA ARG A 68 -22.71 -18.32 32.95
C ARG A 68 -21.35 -17.87 32.39
N LEU A 69 -20.76 -18.67 31.49
CA LEU A 69 -19.53 -18.32 30.78
C LEU A 69 -19.73 -17.07 29.91
N GLY A 70 -20.86 -16.97 29.19
CA GLY A 70 -21.21 -15.79 28.41
C GLY A 70 -21.42 -14.53 29.27
N ARG A 71 -21.90 -14.67 30.51
CA ARG A 71 -21.97 -13.57 31.48
C ARG A 71 -20.57 -13.16 31.96
N GLN A 72 -19.70 -14.12 32.26
CA GLN A 72 -18.32 -13.86 32.67
C GLN A 72 -17.51 -13.14 31.59
N ILE A 73 -17.59 -13.58 30.33
CA ILE A 73 -16.91 -12.93 29.20
C ILE A 73 -17.42 -11.51 29.00
N ARG A 74 -18.75 -11.28 29.08
CA ARG A 74 -19.33 -9.94 28.99
C ARG A 74 -18.86 -9.02 30.12
N GLN A 75 -18.78 -9.54 31.34
CA GLN A 75 -18.27 -8.78 32.48
C GLN A 75 -16.80 -8.40 32.28
N GLN A 76 -15.95 -9.36 31.89
CA GLN A 76 -14.53 -9.09 31.62
C GLN A 76 -14.31 -8.07 30.50
N LEU A 77 -15.13 -8.11 29.45
CA LEU A 77 -15.08 -7.11 28.38
C LEU A 77 -15.55 -5.73 28.83
N MET A 78 -16.56 -5.66 29.70
CA MET A 78 -17.00 -4.40 30.31
C MET A 78 -15.93 -3.83 31.24
N ASP A 79 -15.30 -4.65 32.07
CA ASP A 79 -14.23 -4.24 32.98
C ASP A 79 -13.01 -3.73 32.20
N MET A 80 -12.62 -4.41 31.11
CA MET A 80 -11.58 -3.93 30.20
C MET A 80 -11.98 -2.61 29.52
N LYS A 81 -13.25 -2.48 29.10
CA LYS A 81 -13.74 -1.26 28.45
C LYS A 81 -13.72 -0.07 29.42
N THR A 82 -14.16 -0.26 30.66
CA THR A 82 -14.13 0.79 31.68
C THR A 82 -12.70 1.16 32.06
N GLU A 83 -11.80 0.18 32.19
CA GLU A 83 -10.37 0.43 32.41
C GLU A 83 -9.74 1.23 31.25
N LEU A 84 -10.06 0.87 30.00
CA LEU A 84 -9.62 1.61 28.80
C LEU A 84 -10.18 3.03 28.76
N GLN A 85 -11.44 3.22 29.12
CA GLN A 85 -12.05 4.55 29.21
C GLN A 85 -11.40 5.40 30.31
N LEU A 86 -11.09 4.80 31.47
CA LEU A 86 -10.39 5.46 32.58
C LEU A 86 -8.93 5.80 32.24
N ARG A 87 -8.26 4.98 31.42
CA ARG A 87 -6.90 5.24 30.93
C ARG A 87 -6.85 6.22 29.77
N SER A 88 -7.87 6.27 28.91
CA SER A 88 -7.93 7.14 27.72
C SER A 88 -8.02 8.64 28.02
N SER A 89 -8.31 9.03 29.26
CA SER A 89 -8.21 10.41 29.74
C SER A 89 -6.77 10.85 30.06
N SER A 90 -5.80 9.92 30.08
CA SER A 90 -4.37 10.22 30.09
C SER A 90 -3.77 9.85 28.73
N LYS A 91 -3.39 10.87 27.95
CA LYS A 91 -2.97 10.75 26.54
C LYS A 91 -1.61 10.05 26.34
N GLU A 92 -0.98 9.54 27.39
CA GLU A 92 0.39 9.02 27.37
C GLU A 92 0.50 7.62 27.99
N ASN A 93 0.04 6.61 27.24
CA ASN A 93 0.57 5.23 27.18
C ASN A 93 -0.54 4.28 26.74
N ILE A 94 -0.79 4.20 25.43
CA ILE A 94 -1.35 2.97 24.88
C ILE A 94 -0.18 1.98 24.84
N ASP A 95 0.00 1.30 25.97
CA ASP A 95 1.01 0.25 26.14
C ASP A 95 0.89 -0.77 25.00
N ALA A 96 1.99 -0.97 24.25
CA ALA A 96 2.06 -1.94 23.16
C ALA A 96 1.61 -3.34 23.65
N SER A 97 1.84 -3.66 24.92
CA SER A 97 1.37 -4.88 25.59
C SER A 97 -0.15 -5.05 25.54
N LEU A 98 -0.92 -3.99 25.77
CA LEU A 98 -2.40 -4.04 25.73
C LEU A 98 -2.93 -4.20 24.31
N SER A 99 -2.32 -3.51 23.34
CA SER A 99 -2.69 -3.65 21.93
C SER A 99 -2.44 -5.07 21.40
N ILE A 100 -1.37 -5.70 21.88
CA ILE A 100 -1.03 -7.10 21.59
C ILE A 100 -2.03 -8.02 22.29
N SER A 101 -2.32 -7.83 23.58
CA SER A 101 -3.31 -8.62 24.32
C SER A 101 -4.71 -8.57 23.70
N LEU A 102 -5.15 -7.40 23.24
CA LEU A 102 -6.47 -7.23 22.62
C LEU A 102 -6.55 -7.94 21.27
N LYS A 103 -5.52 -7.82 20.43
CA LYS A 103 -5.41 -8.58 19.16
C LYS A 103 -5.35 -10.09 19.42
N MET A 104 -4.65 -10.51 20.47
CA MET A 104 -4.52 -11.91 20.86
C MET A 104 -5.84 -12.51 21.38
N ALA A 105 -6.72 -11.73 22.02
CA ALA A 105 -8.03 -12.18 22.47
C ALA A 105 -9.11 -12.09 21.38
N HIS A 106 -8.99 -11.11 20.47
CA HIS A 106 -9.97 -10.86 19.42
C HIS A 106 -10.08 -12.02 18.42
N VAL A 107 -8.95 -12.51 17.91
CA VAL A 107 -8.94 -13.57 16.89
C VAL A 107 -9.53 -14.91 17.39
N PRO A 108 -9.24 -15.39 18.62
CA PRO A 108 -9.93 -16.55 19.19
C PRO A 108 -11.42 -16.31 19.44
N LEU A 109 -11.79 -15.11 19.90
CA LEU A 109 -13.19 -14.75 20.16
C LEU A 109 -14.01 -14.76 18.87
N GLU A 110 -13.51 -14.14 17.79
CA GLU A 110 -14.18 -14.16 16.49
C GLU A 110 -14.38 -15.59 15.98
N ARG A 111 -13.36 -16.46 16.12
CA ARG A 111 -13.49 -17.87 15.76
C ARG A 111 -14.57 -18.60 16.55
N GLU A 112 -14.66 -18.35 17.86
CA GLU A 112 -15.72 -18.95 18.68
C GLU A 112 -17.11 -18.39 18.36
N VAL A 113 -17.22 -17.09 18.06
CA VAL A 113 -18.49 -16.49 17.61
C VAL A 113 -18.97 -17.14 16.30
N VAL A 114 -18.08 -17.30 15.32
CA VAL A 114 -18.39 -17.99 14.06
C VAL A 114 -18.77 -19.45 14.31
N SER A 115 -18.03 -20.15 15.18
CA SER A 115 -18.31 -21.54 15.57
C SER A 115 -19.70 -21.70 16.19
N VAL A 116 -20.05 -20.87 17.18
CA VAL A 116 -21.37 -20.88 17.83
C VAL A 116 -22.47 -20.56 16.82
N ARG A 117 -22.26 -19.57 15.94
CA ARG A 117 -23.24 -19.22 14.92
C ARG A 117 -23.48 -20.37 13.93
N ASN A 118 -22.43 -21.05 13.50
CA ASN A 118 -22.54 -22.22 12.61
C ASN A 118 -23.29 -23.37 13.28
N LYS A 119 -23.03 -23.62 14.57
CA LYS A 119 -23.74 -24.62 15.37
C LYS A 119 -25.22 -24.28 15.53
N GLU A 120 -25.55 -23.02 15.80
CA GLU A 120 -26.93 -22.53 15.88
C GLU A 120 -27.67 -22.74 14.55
N ILE A 121 -27.02 -22.46 13.42
CA ILE A 121 -27.58 -22.71 12.08
C ILE A 121 -27.81 -24.20 11.85
N ALA A 122 -26.85 -25.06 12.23
CA ALA A 122 -26.98 -26.51 12.10
C ALA A 122 -28.17 -27.05 12.90
N LEU A 123 -28.34 -26.59 14.15
CA LEU A 123 -29.50 -26.93 14.98
C LEU A 123 -30.82 -26.48 14.36
N ARG A 124 -30.88 -25.23 13.85
CA ARG A 124 -32.09 -24.73 13.17
C ARG A 124 -32.44 -25.56 11.94
N ARG A 125 -31.45 -25.94 11.13
CA ARG A 125 -31.65 -26.83 9.96
C ARG A 125 -32.18 -28.19 10.38
N GLN A 126 -31.63 -28.78 11.44
CA GLN A 126 -32.09 -30.05 11.96
C GLN A 126 -33.52 -30.00 12.50
N SER A 127 -33.85 -28.97 13.29
CA SER A 127 -35.21 -28.74 13.79
C SER A 127 -36.20 -28.57 12.64
N TYR A 128 -35.81 -27.84 11.59
CA TYR A 128 -36.61 -27.68 10.38
C TYR A 128 -36.83 -29.02 9.67
N HIS A 129 -35.79 -29.84 9.51
CA HIS A 129 -35.92 -31.17 8.92
C HIS A 129 -36.82 -32.11 9.75
N ALA A 130 -36.73 -32.08 11.08
CA ALA A 130 -37.61 -32.84 11.95
C ALA A 130 -39.08 -32.44 11.77
N MET A 131 -39.37 -31.13 11.77
CA MET A 131 -40.73 -30.61 11.53
C MET A 131 -41.28 -30.97 10.14
N LEU A 132 -40.42 -31.00 9.11
CA LEU A 132 -40.81 -31.43 7.76
C LEU A 132 -41.16 -32.92 7.73
N ASN A 133 -40.36 -33.75 8.40
CA ASN A 133 -40.59 -35.20 8.48
C ASN A 133 -41.89 -35.53 9.24
N ASP A 134 -42.24 -34.77 10.28
CA ASP A 134 -43.49 -34.95 11.04
C ASP A 134 -44.75 -34.57 10.24
N ARG A 135 -44.61 -33.76 9.17
CA ARG A 135 -45.72 -33.27 8.33
C ARG A 135 -45.88 -34.00 7.00
N LYS A 136 -45.11 -35.06 6.80
CA LYS A 136 -45.03 -35.84 5.57
C LYS A 136 -46.38 -36.51 5.26
N GLY A 137 -46.91 -36.30 4.06
CA GLY A 137 -48.22 -36.81 3.61
C GLY A 137 -49.40 -35.84 3.80
N SER A 138 -49.18 -34.63 4.31
CA SER A 138 -50.26 -33.63 4.48
C SER A 138 -50.38 -32.69 3.27
N LEU A 139 -51.58 -32.13 3.04
CA LEU A 139 -51.78 -31.08 2.03
C LEU A 139 -50.87 -29.85 2.28
N GLN A 140 -50.47 -29.64 3.54
CA GLN A 140 -49.58 -28.56 3.98
C GLN A 140 -48.11 -28.77 3.56
N GLU A 141 -47.69 -30.01 3.31
CA GLU A 141 -46.34 -30.33 2.83
C GLU A 141 -46.06 -29.71 1.45
N HIS A 142 -47.03 -29.79 0.53
CA HIS A 142 -46.91 -29.24 -0.82
C HIS A 142 -46.76 -27.72 -0.80
N ALA A 143 -47.51 -27.03 0.06
CA ALA A 143 -47.40 -25.58 0.22
C ALA A 143 -46.03 -25.18 0.80
N VAL A 144 -45.53 -25.92 1.80
CA VAL A 144 -44.21 -25.66 2.38
C VAL A 144 -43.08 -25.92 1.37
N MET A 145 -43.17 -26.99 0.58
CA MET A 145 -42.21 -27.29 -0.47
C MET A 145 -42.22 -26.25 -1.60
N ALA A 146 -43.40 -25.75 -1.99
CA ALA A 146 -43.51 -24.67 -2.96
C ALA A 146 -42.85 -23.38 -2.46
N ILE A 147 -43.07 -23.00 -1.19
CA ILE A 147 -42.41 -21.85 -0.55
C ILE A 147 -40.89 -22.04 -0.50
N LEU A 148 -40.41 -23.23 -0.13
CA LEU A 148 -38.99 -23.56 -0.11
C LEU A 148 -38.34 -23.46 -1.48
N SER A 149 -39.00 -23.98 -2.52
CA SER A 149 -38.53 -23.89 -3.91
C SER A 149 -38.41 -22.43 -4.34
N HIS A 150 -39.47 -21.65 -4.10
CA HIS A 150 -39.48 -20.23 -4.42
C HIS A 150 -38.39 -19.44 -3.67
N SER A 151 -38.23 -19.70 -2.36
CA SER A 151 -37.17 -19.11 -1.54
C SER A 151 -35.78 -19.46 -2.07
N THR A 152 -35.57 -20.72 -2.48
CA THR A 152 -34.31 -21.18 -3.09
C THR A 152 -34.02 -20.44 -4.39
N ASP A 153 -35.04 -20.24 -5.24
CA ASP A 153 -34.87 -19.51 -6.49
C ASP A 153 -34.57 -18.02 -6.26
N ILE A 154 -35.19 -17.39 -5.25
CA ILE A 154 -34.81 -16.03 -4.82
C ILE A 154 -33.36 -16.01 -4.34
N CYS A 155 -32.93 -16.95 -3.51
CA CYS A 155 -31.56 -17.03 -3.02
C CYS A 155 -30.55 -17.19 -4.17
N LYS A 156 -30.84 -18.01 -5.19
CA LYS A 156 -30.00 -18.13 -6.39
C LYS A 156 -29.88 -16.80 -7.14
N LYS A 157 -30.99 -16.07 -7.30
CA LYS A 157 -30.97 -14.74 -7.94
C LYS A 157 -30.14 -13.74 -7.14
N ILE A 158 -30.31 -13.71 -5.83
CA ILE A 158 -29.52 -12.85 -4.93
C ILE A 158 -28.03 -13.20 -5.05
N GLN A 159 -27.68 -14.48 -5.05
CA GLN A 159 -26.29 -14.94 -5.20
C GLN A 159 -25.70 -14.52 -6.55
N ALA A 160 -26.46 -14.65 -7.64
CA ALA A 160 -26.01 -14.22 -8.97
C ALA A 160 -25.73 -12.70 -9.00
N VAL A 161 -26.59 -11.89 -8.38
CA VAL A 161 -26.38 -10.44 -8.26
C VAL A 161 -25.14 -10.13 -7.43
N HIS A 162 -24.93 -10.82 -6.30
CA HIS A 162 -23.72 -10.64 -5.49
C HIS A 162 -22.44 -10.96 -6.27
N LEU A 163 -22.43 -12.06 -7.02
CA LEU A 163 -21.28 -12.44 -7.84
C LEU A 163 -21.01 -11.39 -8.93
N SER A 164 -22.07 -10.91 -9.60
CA SER A 164 -21.94 -9.84 -10.60
C SER A 164 -21.43 -8.54 -9.99
N ASN A 165 -21.88 -8.17 -8.80
CA ASN A 165 -21.41 -6.97 -8.11
C ASN A 165 -19.93 -7.10 -7.73
N GLN A 166 -19.51 -8.27 -7.23
CA GLN A 166 -18.11 -8.52 -6.91
C GLN A 166 -17.22 -8.39 -8.15
N GLN A 167 -17.63 -8.95 -9.28
CA GLN A 167 -16.90 -8.79 -10.55
C GLN A 167 -16.81 -7.33 -10.99
N LEU A 168 -17.90 -6.56 -10.83
CA LEU A 168 -17.92 -5.14 -11.15
C LEU A 168 -17.01 -4.33 -10.23
N GLU A 169 -16.99 -4.66 -8.93
CA GLU A 169 -16.09 -4.04 -7.96
C GLU A 169 -14.62 -4.30 -8.30
N GLU A 170 -14.27 -5.53 -8.67
CA GLU A 170 -12.92 -5.88 -9.13
C GLU A 170 -12.52 -5.07 -10.38
N HIS A 171 -13.41 -4.98 -11.38
CA HIS A 171 -13.19 -4.14 -12.56
C HIS A 171 -13.04 -2.64 -12.22
N LEU A 172 -13.81 -2.15 -11.25
CA LEU A 172 -13.73 -0.76 -10.81
C LEU A 172 -12.39 -0.47 -10.14
N VAL A 173 -11.89 -1.38 -9.30
CA VAL A 173 -10.56 -1.29 -8.70
C VAL A 173 -9.46 -1.25 -9.77
N ASP A 174 -9.55 -2.11 -10.80
CA ASP A 174 -8.61 -2.11 -11.92
C ASP A 174 -8.61 -0.78 -12.69
N VAL A 175 -9.79 -0.22 -12.97
CA VAL A 175 -9.92 1.08 -13.64
C VAL A 175 -9.33 2.20 -12.79
N GLN A 176 -9.58 2.19 -11.48
CA GLN A 176 -9.00 3.16 -10.56
C GLN A 176 -7.47 3.06 -10.51
N HIS A 177 -6.94 1.84 -10.48
CA HIS A 177 -5.50 1.60 -10.54
C HIS A 177 -4.87 2.17 -11.81
N ARG A 178 -5.41 1.82 -12.98
CA ARG A 178 -4.93 2.34 -14.28
C ARG A 178 -5.01 3.87 -14.37
N ARG A 179 -6.08 4.47 -13.84
CA ARG A 179 -6.23 5.93 -13.78
C ARG A 179 -5.15 6.57 -12.91
N MET A 180 -4.82 5.96 -11.77
CA MET A 180 -3.76 6.44 -10.89
C MET A 180 -2.38 6.38 -11.57
N GLU A 181 -2.05 5.24 -12.19
CA GLU A 181 -0.80 5.08 -12.94
C GLU A 181 -0.66 6.13 -14.05
N MET A 182 -1.75 6.38 -14.79
CA MET A 182 -1.77 7.40 -15.83
C MET A 182 -1.52 8.80 -15.28
N ARG A 183 -2.13 9.17 -14.15
CA ARG A 183 -1.88 10.46 -13.48
C ARG A 183 -0.44 10.59 -13.03
N ILE A 184 0.16 9.53 -12.49
CA ILE A 184 1.58 9.53 -12.08
C ILE A 184 2.47 9.76 -13.30
N LYS A 185 2.24 9.03 -14.40
CA LYS A 185 3.00 9.20 -15.65
C LYS A 185 2.84 10.61 -16.22
N GLN A 186 1.62 11.14 -16.24
CA GLN A 186 1.35 12.51 -16.69
C GLN A 186 2.11 13.54 -15.85
N GLN A 187 2.11 13.40 -14.52
CA GLN A 187 2.85 14.30 -13.63
C GLN A 187 4.36 14.21 -13.85
N GLN A 188 4.89 13.02 -14.11
CA GLN A 188 6.31 12.82 -14.44
C GLN A 188 6.66 13.51 -15.77
N LEU A 189 5.83 13.33 -16.81
CA LEU A 189 6.03 13.99 -18.10
C LEU A 189 6.00 15.51 -18.00
N PHE A 190 5.06 16.08 -17.23
CA PHE A 190 5.03 17.52 -16.98
C PHE A 190 6.28 18.03 -16.26
N LYS A 191 6.78 17.28 -15.28
CA LYS A 191 8.04 17.62 -14.61
C LYS A 191 9.21 17.59 -15.59
N GLN A 192 9.30 16.56 -16.43
CA GLN A 192 10.35 16.45 -17.44
C GLN A 192 10.29 17.59 -18.44
N LEU A 193 9.10 17.91 -18.97
CA LEU A 193 8.88 19.01 -19.90
C LEU A 193 9.31 20.34 -19.29
N LYS A 194 8.90 20.64 -18.06
CA LYS A 194 9.30 21.86 -17.36
C LYS A 194 10.83 21.95 -17.20
N THR A 195 11.49 20.86 -16.79
CA THR A 195 12.95 20.86 -16.68
C THR A 195 13.65 21.00 -18.04
N TYR A 196 13.06 20.49 -19.11
CA TYR A 196 13.58 20.65 -20.46
C TYR A 196 13.47 22.12 -20.91
N GLU A 197 12.31 22.75 -20.72
CA GLU A 197 12.10 24.16 -21.04
C GLU A 197 13.04 25.10 -20.27
N GLU A 198 13.23 24.86 -18.96
CA GLU A 198 14.15 25.62 -18.13
C GLU A 198 15.61 25.48 -18.59
N ARG A 199 16.04 24.26 -18.97
CA ARG A 199 17.38 24.04 -19.53
C ARG A 199 17.54 24.76 -20.87
N ASN A 200 16.53 24.69 -21.73
CA ASN A 200 16.59 25.31 -23.05
C ASN A 200 16.64 26.84 -22.95
N HIS A 201 15.87 27.44 -22.04
CA HIS A 201 15.93 28.88 -21.75
C HIS A 201 17.31 29.30 -21.23
N LYS A 202 17.91 28.49 -20.33
CA LYS A 202 19.27 28.76 -19.83
C LYS A 202 20.32 28.70 -20.94
N LEU A 203 20.26 27.68 -21.80
CA LEU A 203 21.15 27.54 -22.96
C LEU A 203 21.00 28.73 -23.90
N HIS A 204 19.77 29.08 -24.26
CA HIS A 204 19.50 30.23 -25.13
C HIS A 204 20.00 31.55 -24.52
N ASN A 205 19.81 31.77 -23.22
CA ASN A 205 20.32 32.96 -22.54
C ASN A 205 21.87 33.01 -22.56
N LEU A 206 22.52 31.86 -22.37
CA LEU A 206 23.96 31.74 -22.40
C LEU A 206 24.50 32.01 -23.82
N GLU A 207 23.87 31.44 -24.84
CA GLU A 207 24.18 31.69 -26.25
C GLU A 207 24.07 33.19 -26.59
N MET A 208 22.96 33.83 -26.22
CA MET A 208 22.77 35.26 -26.43
C MET A 208 23.83 36.11 -25.71
N LYS A 209 24.20 35.77 -24.46
CA LYS A 209 25.27 36.45 -23.74
C LYS A 209 26.63 36.28 -24.42
N THR A 210 26.94 35.06 -24.90
CA THR A 210 28.19 34.81 -25.62
C THR A 210 28.26 35.58 -26.93
N LEU A 211 27.15 35.74 -27.64
CA LEU A 211 27.08 36.55 -28.86
C LEU A 211 27.29 38.04 -28.58
N VAL A 212 26.69 38.57 -27.51
CA VAL A 212 26.89 39.98 -27.10
C VAL A 212 28.34 40.22 -26.70
N LEU A 213 28.90 39.40 -25.82
CA LEU A 213 30.32 39.51 -25.41
C LEU A 213 31.28 39.34 -26.59
N GLY A 214 30.97 38.42 -27.52
CA GLY A 214 31.74 38.24 -28.75
C GLY A 214 31.75 39.50 -29.61
N ARG A 215 30.59 40.16 -29.75
CA ARG A 215 30.47 41.43 -30.48
C ARG A 215 31.26 42.55 -29.80
N GLU A 216 31.10 42.72 -28.49
CA GLU A 216 31.81 43.75 -27.71
C GLU A 216 33.33 43.57 -27.78
N ASN A 217 33.80 42.32 -27.64
CA ASN A 217 35.22 42.00 -27.77
C ASN A 217 35.74 42.28 -29.19
N MET A 218 34.96 41.90 -30.21
CA MET A 218 35.33 42.16 -31.61
C MET A 218 35.42 43.66 -31.88
N GLU A 219 34.47 44.46 -31.38
CA GLU A 219 34.48 45.92 -31.50
C GLU A 219 35.67 46.54 -30.75
N SER A 220 35.99 46.04 -29.56
CA SER A 220 37.17 46.47 -28.79
C SER A 220 38.48 46.21 -29.54
N VAL A 221 38.67 44.98 -30.05
CA VAL A 221 39.85 44.61 -30.85
C VAL A 221 39.92 45.45 -32.13
N TYR A 222 38.77 45.66 -32.78
CA TYR A 222 38.68 46.52 -33.97
C TYR A 222 39.15 47.96 -33.68
N ASN A 223 38.67 48.56 -32.60
CA ASN A 223 39.08 49.90 -32.20
C ASN A 223 40.59 49.96 -31.88
N GLN A 224 41.15 48.94 -31.24
CA GLN A 224 42.59 48.86 -30.99
C GLN A 224 43.40 48.80 -32.30
N VAL A 225 42.95 48.01 -33.27
CA VAL A 225 43.60 47.93 -34.59
C VAL A 225 43.61 49.29 -35.28
N ILE A 226 42.49 50.02 -35.26
CA ILE A 226 42.42 51.38 -35.84
C ILE A 226 43.45 52.30 -35.18
N VAL A 227 43.48 52.35 -33.84
CA VAL A 227 44.42 53.21 -33.10
C VAL A 227 45.87 52.86 -33.44
N ILE A 228 46.19 51.57 -33.54
CA ILE A 228 47.53 51.09 -33.93
C ILE A 228 47.85 51.51 -35.38
N GLN A 229 46.92 51.32 -36.33
CA GLN A 229 47.10 51.73 -37.72
C GLN A 229 47.33 53.23 -37.84
N GLU A 230 46.52 54.06 -37.18
CA GLU A 230 46.65 55.52 -37.18
C GLU A 230 47.97 55.99 -36.55
N THR A 231 48.39 55.38 -35.46
CA THR A 231 49.67 55.72 -34.81
C THR A 231 50.86 55.33 -35.68
N PHE A 232 50.86 54.14 -36.29
CA PHE A 232 51.91 53.74 -37.24
C PHE A 232 51.97 54.68 -38.46
N GLN A 233 50.84 55.06 -39.04
CA GLN A 233 50.80 56.04 -40.14
C GLN A 233 51.43 57.36 -39.74
N ARG A 234 51.04 57.91 -38.57
CA ARG A 234 51.62 59.17 -38.07
C ARG A 234 53.12 59.05 -37.83
N VAL A 235 53.60 57.95 -37.26
CA VAL A 235 55.04 57.72 -37.03
C VAL A 235 55.80 57.70 -38.34
N ILE A 236 55.32 56.98 -39.36
CA ILE A 236 55.99 56.91 -40.67
C ILE A 236 56.00 58.29 -41.35
N LEU A 237 54.90 59.04 -41.26
CA LEU A 237 54.81 60.38 -41.84
C LEU A 237 55.71 61.42 -41.14
N CYS A 238 55.90 61.28 -39.82
CA CYS A 238 56.74 62.18 -39.02
C CYS A 238 58.22 61.77 -39.03
N ALA A 239 58.53 60.49 -39.26
CA ALA A 239 59.89 60.06 -39.47
C ALA A 239 60.36 60.69 -40.79
N GLU A 240 61.47 61.44 -40.77
CA GLU A 240 62.06 62.13 -41.94
C GLU A 240 62.68 61.13 -42.96
N VAL A 241 62.04 59.98 -43.15
CA VAL A 241 62.40 58.95 -44.11
C VAL A 241 61.68 59.26 -45.42
N ASN A 242 62.37 59.16 -46.56
CA ASN A 242 61.78 59.36 -47.89
C ASN A 242 60.84 58.20 -48.28
N TRP A 243 59.68 58.14 -47.61
CA TRP A 243 58.68 57.09 -47.78
C TRP A 243 58.10 57.01 -49.20
N ALA A 244 58.03 58.13 -49.91
CA ALA A 244 57.59 58.19 -51.30
C ALA A 244 58.64 57.63 -52.29
N GLY A 245 59.91 57.61 -51.89
CA GLY A 245 61.00 57.02 -52.67
C GLY A 245 61.21 55.53 -52.43
N ASP A 246 60.65 54.97 -51.34
CA ASP A 246 60.69 53.55 -51.03
C ASP A 246 59.35 52.88 -51.40
N PRO A 247 59.30 52.05 -52.46
CA PRO A 247 58.07 51.37 -52.87
C PRO A 247 57.54 50.39 -51.81
N HIS A 248 58.41 49.85 -50.95
CA HIS A 248 58.01 48.94 -49.88
C HIS A 248 57.27 49.70 -48.76
N LEU A 249 57.79 50.86 -48.39
CA LEU A 249 57.16 51.74 -47.40
C LEU A 249 55.86 52.35 -47.93
N THR A 250 55.83 52.75 -49.20
CA THR A 250 54.62 53.25 -49.87
C THR A 250 53.51 52.19 -49.88
N HIS A 251 53.84 50.95 -50.24
CA HIS A 251 52.88 49.84 -50.23
C HIS A 251 52.38 49.50 -48.82
N LEU A 252 53.25 49.54 -47.82
CA LEU A 252 52.86 49.34 -46.42
C LEU A 252 51.90 50.44 -45.94
N LEU A 253 52.17 51.71 -46.25
CA LEU A 253 51.33 52.84 -45.87
C LEU A 253 49.94 52.76 -46.53
N LEU A 254 49.88 52.35 -47.80
CA LEU A 254 48.63 52.12 -48.52
C LEU A 254 47.80 50.99 -47.89
N LYS A 255 48.43 49.86 -47.55
CA LYS A 255 47.74 48.74 -46.87
C LYS A 255 47.23 49.10 -45.48
N ILE A 256 47.96 49.93 -44.74
CA ILE A 256 47.51 50.40 -43.42
C ILE A 256 46.33 51.37 -43.56
N LYS A 257 46.24 52.09 -44.68
CA LYS A 257 45.13 53.00 -45.01
C LYS A 257 43.87 52.25 -45.44
N GLU A 258 43.99 51.04 -45.97
CA GLU A 258 42.85 50.18 -46.28
C GLU A 258 42.12 49.78 -44.98
N HIS A 259 40.79 49.92 -44.98
CA HIS A 259 40.00 49.60 -43.80
C HIS A 259 40.11 48.11 -43.46
N PRO A 260 40.35 47.74 -42.19
CA PRO A 260 40.61 46.35 -41.79
C PRO A 260 39.44 45.37 -42.00
N MET A 261 38.27 45.86 -42.44
CA MET A 261 37.08 45.07 -42.80
C MET A 261 36.53 45.43 -44.19
N SER A 262 37.29 46.17 -45.01
CA SER A 262 36.93 46.30 -46.43
C SER A 262 37.08 44.92 -47.06
N HIS A 263 35.96 44.26 -47.29
CA HIS A 263 35.91 42.99 -48.01
C HIS A 263 36.43 43.28 -49.44
N PRO A 264 37.53 42.66 -49.90
CA PRO A 264 37.60 42.32 -51.30
C PRO A 264 36.59 41.18 -51.49
N ASP A 265 35.65 41.36 -52.41
CA ASP A 265 34.79 40.35 -53.04
C ASP A 265 33.33 40.81 -53.11
N LYS A 266 33.07 41.72 -54.06
CA LYS A 266 31.91 41.68 -54.96
C LYS A 266 32.29 42.36 -56.26
N ASP A 267 33.02 41.62 -57.11
CA ASP A 267 32.98 41.73 -58.57
C ASP A 267 32.93 40.31 -59.15
#